data_AF-A0A1H4AST6-F1
#
_entry.id   AF-A0A1H4AST6-F1
#
_cell.length_a   1.000
_cell.length_b   1.000
_cell.length_c   1.000
_cell.angle_alpha   90.00
_cell.angle_beta   90.00
_cell.angle_gamma   90.00
#
_symmetry.space_group_name_H-M   'P 1'
#
loop_
_entity.id
_entity.type
_entity.pdbx_description
1 polymer ?
#
loop_
_entity_poly.entity_id
_entity_poly.type
_entity_poly.pdbx_seq_one_letter_code
_entity_poly.pdbx_strand_id
1 'polypeptide(L)'
;MTAFGLINFGDDIFPAFVKWVDFIKYGLDFVAKIRDIVLIPLTFPIDKLFGLELLDWYKSYLFIGLLFLNTFNFSYKKICGHFSSSSMITLCFGEQKWRVALMILLRIFVWPIFILELIRHYMHGHHKRKHNVYTLWGKYLFWVDITTLLIIFLNWIWIRIMLSFE
;
A
#
# COMPACT_ATOMS: atom_id res chain seq x y z
N MET A 1 -2.58 47.27 -4.49
CA MET A 1 -3.76 47.04 -3.65
C MET A 1 -4.33 45.69 -4.01
N THR A 2 -4.32 44.80 -3.02
CA THR A 2 -4.64 43.37 -3.11
C THR A 2 -6.13 43.15 -3.36
N ALA A 3 -6.50 42.84 -4.60
CA ALA A 3 -7.76 42.17 -4.90
C ALA A 3 -7.61 40.69 -4.58
N PHE A 4 -7.48 40.37 -3.28
CA PHE A 4 -7.96 39.08 -2.79
C PHE A 4 -9.48 39.15 -2.89
N GLY A 5 -10.00 38.90 -4.10
CA GLY A 5 -11.41 38.57 -4.26
C GLY A 5 -11.67 37.42 -3.29
N LEU A 6 -12.60 37.64 -2.36
CA LEU A 6 -13.20 36.57 -1.59
C LEU A 6 -13.60 35.49 -2.59
N ILE A 7 -12.82 34.41 -2.65
CA ILE A 7 -13.24 33.15 -3.24
C ILE A 7 -14.64 32.93 -2.67
N ASN A 8 -15.65 32.87 -3.52
CA ASN A 8 -16.98 32.47 -3.08
C ASN A 8 -16.82 31.03 -2.58
N PHE A 9 -16.61 30.89 -1.28
CA PHE A 9 -16.28 29.63 -0.62
C PHE A 9 -17.35 28.56 -0.88
N GLY A 10 -18.59 28.96 -1.21
CA GLY A 10 -19.64 28.05 -1.63
C GLY A 10 -19.52 27.61 -3.09
N ASP A 11 -19.37 28.55 -4.02
CA ASP A 11 -19.53 28.27 -5.46
C ASP A 11 -18.29 27.61 -6.09
N ASP A 12 -17.08 27.88 -5.59
CA ASP A 12 -15.85 27.33 -6.19
C ASP A 12 -15.29 26.13 -5.42
N ILE A 13 -15.42 26.12 -4.09
CA ILE A 13 -14.83 25.06 -3.25
C ILE A 13 -15.75 23.85 -3.22
N PHE A 14 -17.07 24.02 -3.20
CA PHE A 14 -18.00 22.89 -3.15
C PHE A 14 -17.92 22.01 -4.41
N PRO A 15 -17.93 22.56 -5.65
CA PRO A 15 -17.74 21.75 -6.85
C PRO A 15 -16.33 21.19 -6.95
N ALA A 16 -15.32 21.91 -6.46
CA ALA A 16 -13.97 21.36 -6.37
C ALA A 16 -13.93 20.15 -5.43
N PHE A 17 -14.57 20.23 -4.26
CA PHE A 17 -14.64 19.14 -3.29
C PHE A 17 -15.41 17.93 -3.81
N VAL A 18 -16.55 18.15 -4.49
CA VAL A 18 -17.31 17.07 -5.16
C VAL A 18 -16.44 16.38 -6.21
N LYS A 19 -15.71 17.13 -7.04
CA LYS A 19 -14.75 16.58 -8.01
C LYS A 19 -13.61 15.81 -7.33
N TRP A 20 -13.16 16.25 -6.15
CA TRP A 20 -12.17 15.50 -5.36
C TRP A 20 -12.73 14.17 -4.85
N VAL A 21 -13.98 14.14 -4.38
CA VAL A 21 -14.63 12.90 -3.94
C VAL A 21 -14.76 11.91 -5.10
N ASP A 22 -15.21 12.36 -6.27
CA ASP A 22 -15.34 11.51 -7.46
C ASP A 22 -13.98 10.99 -7.95
N PHE A 23 -12.96 11.85 -7.92
CA PHE A 23 -11.60 11.46 -8.27
C PHE A 23 -11.00 10.44 -7.29
N ILE A 24 -11.17 10.65 -5.98
CA ILE A 24 -10.74 9.69 -4.95
C ILE A 24 -11.48 8.37 -5.14
N LYS A 25 -12.79 8.41 -5.41
CA LYS A 25 -13.60 7.23 -5.69
C LYS A 25 -13.07 6.46 -6.89
N TYR A 26 -12.77 7.13 -7.99
CA TYR A 26 -12.14 6.51 -9.16
C TYR A 26 -10.78 5.86 -8.83
N GLY A 27 -9.94 6.54 -8.06
CA GLY A 27 -8.67 5.99 -7.59
C GLY A 27 -8.85 4.75 -6.71
N LEU A 28 -9.80 4.78 -5.78
CA LEU A 28 -10.15 3.64 -4.93
C LEU A 28 -10.68 2.46 -5.75
N ASP A 29 -11.53 2.72 -6.76
CA ASP A 29 -12.05 1.68 -7.66
C ASP A 29 -10.92 1.04 -8.49
N PHE A 30 -9.96 1.85 -8.96
CA PHE A 30 -8.78 1.34 -9.65
C PHE A 30 -7.90 0.47 -8.74
N VAL A 31 -7.65 0.92 -7.50
CA VAL A 31 -6.91 0.13 -6.51
C VAL A 31 -7.67 -1.15 -6.15
N ALA A 32 -9.00 -1.11 -6.05
CA ALA A 32 -9.83 -2.30 -5.81
C ALA A 32 -9.68 -3.33 -6.94
N LYS A 33 -9.64 -2.89 -8.21
CA LYS A 33 -9.37 -3.78 -9.35
C LYS A 33 -7.98 -4.43 -9.27
N ILE A 34 -6.94 -3.64 -8.97
CA ILE A 34 -5.58 -4.17 -8.79
C ILE A 34 -5.54 -5.17 -7.64
N ARG A 35 -6.13 -4.82 -6.49
CA ARG A 35 -6.26 -5.66 -5.31
C ARG A 35 -6.88 -7.00 -5.68
N ASP A 36 -8.01 -6.98 -6.38
CA ASP A 36 -8.74 -8.19 -6.74
C ASP A 36 -7.91 -9.08 -7.65
N ILE A 37 -7.22 -8.52 -8.66
CA ILE A 37 -6.31 -9.25 -9.55
C ILE A 37 -5.17 -9.90 -8.75
N VAL A 38 -4.52 -9.13 -7.87
CA VAL A 38 -3.40 -9.62 -7.05
C VAL A 38 -3.84 -10.73 -6.10
N LEU A 39 -5.08 -10.67 -5.61
CA LEU A 39 -5.63 -11.66 -4.69
C LEU A 39 -6.25 -12.89 -5.36
N ILE A 40 -6.40 -12.92 -6.69
CA ILE A 40 -6.92 -14.10 -7.43
C ILE A 40 -6.31 -15.43 -6.95
N PRO A 41 -4.97 -15.56 -6.81
CA PRO A 41 -4.36 -16.82 -6.36
C PRO A 41 -4.81 -17.29 -4.98
N LEU A 42 -5.36 -16.38 -4.15
CA LEU A 42 -5.89 -16.66 -2.82
C LEU A 42 -7.41 -16.78 -2.83
N THR A 43 -8.12 -15.85 -3.49
CA THR A 43 -9.59 -15.79 -3.50
C THR A 43 -10.20 -16.92 -4.32
N PHE A 44 -9.60 -17.27 -5.47
CA PHE A 44 -10.15 -18.30 -6.36
C PHE A 44 -10.18 -19.69 -5.72
N PRO A 45 -9.11 -20.19 -5.06
CA PRO A 45 -9.18 -21.46 -4.34
C PRO A 45 -10.16 -21.45 -3.18
N ILE A 46 -10.29 -20.33 -2.46
CA ILE A 46 -11.20 -20.22 -1.31
C ILE A 46 -12.67 -20.33 -1.78
N ASP A 47 -13.02 -19.61 -2.84
CA ASP A 47 -14.34 -19.69 -3.46
C ASP A 47 -14.63 -21.12 -3.96
N LYS A 48 -13.69 -21.73 -4.69
CA LYS A 48 -13.88 -23.07 -5.25
C LYS A 48 -13.94 -24.20 -4.24
N LEU A 49 -13.19 -24.12 -3.14
CA LEU A 49 -13.11 -25.20 -2.15
C LEU A 49 -14.14 -25.07 -1.04
N PHE A 50 -14.49 -23.83 -0.67
CA PHE A 50 -15.34 -23.57 0.50
C PHE A 50 -16.65 -22.85 0.16
N GLY A 51 -16.83 -22.37 -1.09
CA GLY A 51 -18.00 -21.58 -1.48
C GLY A 51 -18.10 -20.25 -0.74
N LEU A 52 -16.95 -19.71 -0.30
CA LEU A 52 -16.88 -18.49 0.50
C LEU A 52 -16.40 -17.32 -0.33
N GLU A 53 -17.21 -16.28 -0.41
CA GLU A 53 -16.82 -14.99 -0.96
C GLU A 53 -16.19 -14.12 0.14
N LEU A 54 -14.97 -13.64 -0.09
CA LEU A 54 -14.29 -12.74 0.85
C LEU A 54 -14.89 -11.33 0.75
N LEU A 55 -15.19 -10.73 1.91
CA LEU A 55 -15.65 -9.34 2.01
C LEU A 55 -14.58 -8.36 1.52
N ASP A 56 -15.00 -7.25 0.91
CA ASP A 56 -14.08 -6.26 0.33
C ASP A 56 -13.10 -5.65 1.32
N TRP A 57 -13.55 -5.34 2.53
CA TRP A 57 -12.66 -4.82 3.58
C TRP A 57 -11.58 -5.84 3.94
N TYR A 58 -11.91 -7.14 3.91
CA TYR A 58 -10.97 -8.21 4.22
C TYR A 58 -9.99 -8.45 3.07
N LYS A 59 -10.45 -8.37 1.82
CA LYS A 59 -9.56 -8.32 0.65
C LYS A 59 -8.56 -7.16 0.78
N SER A 60 -9.03 -5.97 1.14
CA SER A 60 -8.15 -4.80 1.34
C SER A 60 -7.14 -5.03 2.48
N TYR A 61 -7.56 -5.65 3.58
CA TYR A 61 -6.67 -6.03 4.68
C TYR A 61 -5.56 -6.99 4.23
N LEU A 62 -5.90 -8.04 3.49
CA LEU A 62 -4.95 -9.00 2.95
C LEU A 62 -3.98 -8.37 1.95
N PHE A 63 -4.48 -7.49 1.10
CA PHE A 63 -3.67 -6.77 0.12
C PHE A 63 -2.64 -5.85 0.78
N ILE A 64 -3.03 -5.13 1.83
CA ILE A 64 -2.08 -4.33 2.63
C ILE A 64 -1.03 -5.24 3.27
N GLY A 65 -1.44 -6.38 3.84
CA GLY A 65 -0.50 -7.37 4.40
C GLY A 65 0.51 -7.89 3.36
N LEU A 66 0.08 -8.13 2.11
CA LEU A 66 0.95 -8.52 1.00
C LEU A 66 1.93 -7.40 0.60
N LEU A 67 1.46 -6.16 0.47
CA LEU A 67 2.32 -5.00 0.18
C LEU A 67 3.38 -4.83 1.27
N PHE A 68 2.98 -4.99 2.53
CA PHE A 68 3.83 -4.89 3.69
C PHE A 68 4.92 -5.98 3.72
N LEU A 69 4.53 -7.23 3.43
CA LEU A 69 5.48 -8.34 3.28
C LEU A 69 6.45 -8.10 2.13
N ASN A 70 5.96 -7.62 0.99
CA ASN A 70 6.77 -7.40 -0.20
C ASN A 70 7.81 -6.28 0.03
N THR A 71 7.38 -5.15 0.60
CA THR A 71 8.27 -4.03 0.96
C THR A 71 9.31 -4.44 2.00
N PHE A 72 8.95 -5.29 2.98
CA PHE A 72 9.90 -5.84 3.93
C PHE A 72 10.95 -6.71 3.24
N ASN A 73 10.52 -7.66 2.41
CA ASN A 73 11.41 -8.58 1.71
C ASN A 73 12.36 -7.85 0.74
N PHE A 74 11.87 -6.81 0.07
CA PHE A 74 12.69 -5.95 -0.77
C PHE A 74 13.76 -5.21 0.05
N SER A 75 13.36 -4.65 1.19
CA SER A 75 14.29 -3.97 2.12
C SER A 75 15.35 -4.94 2.65
N TYR A 76 14.93 -6.14 3.04
CA TYR A 76 15.81 -7.18 3.53
C TYR A 76 16.83 -7.58 2.46
N LYS A 77 16.39 -7.86 1.23
CA LYS A 77 17.29 -8.19 0.12
C LYS A 77 18.32 -7.10 -0.14
N LYS A 78 17.90 -5.83 -0.10
CA LYS A 78 18.79 -4.69 -0.35
C LYS A 78 19.83 -4.47 0.74
N ILE A 79 19.52 -4.78 2.00
CA ILE A 79 20.45 -4.61 3.13
C ILE A 79 21.31 -5.85 3.35
N CYS A 80 20.72 -7.04 3.32
CA CYS A 80 21.38 -8.30 3.64
C CYS A 80 22.01 -8.99 2.42
N GLY A 81 21.67 -8.58 1.20
CA GLY A 81 22.22 -9.14 -0.04
C GLY A 81 21.60 -10.49 -0.47
N HIS A 82 20.72 -11.07 0.35
CA HIS A 82 20.03 -12.33 0.05
C HIS A 82 18.54 -12.25 0.39
N PHE A 83 17.75 -13.22 -0.07
CA PHE A 83 16.32 -13.27 0.20
C PHE A 83 16.05 -13.57 1.69
N SER A 84 14.98 -12.98 2.23
CA SER A 84 14.55 -13.24 3.59
C SER A 84 14.02 -14.67 3.74
N SER A 85 13.95 -15.15 4.97
CA SER A 85 13.29 -16.41 5.30
C SER A 85 11.78 -16.40 5.02
N SER A 86 11.17 -15.24 4.86
CA SER A 86 9.74 -15.06 4.56
C SER A 86 9.48 -14.57 3.12
N SER A 87 10.39 -14.88 2.19
CA SER A 87 10.25 -14.48 0.78
C SER A 87 9.54 -15.56 -0.04
N MET A 88 8.80 -15.15 -1.07
CA MET A 88 8.16 -16.07 -2.02
C MET A 88 9.19 -16.95 -2.74
N ILE A 89 10.40 -16.45 -2.98
CA ILE A 89 11.48 -17.23 -3.60
C ILE A 89 11.94 -18.35 -2.66
N THR A 90 12.08 -18.03 -1.37
CA THR A 90 12.41 -19.03 -0.33
C THR A 90 11.27 -20.05 -0.18
N LEU A 91 10.01 -19.63 -0.38
CA LEU A 91 8.87 -20.55 -0.38
C LEU A 91 8.94 -21.56 -1.53
N CYS A 92 9.28 -21.10 -2.74
CA CYS A 92 9.33 -21.94 -3.93
C CYS A 92 10.56 -22.87 -3.95
N PHE A 93 11.73 -22.34 -3.59
CA PHE A 93 13.03 -22.98 -3.79
C PHE A 93 13.77 -23.39 -2.51
N GLY A 94 13.28 -23.01 -1.33
CA GLY A 94 13.90 -23.37 -0.04
C GLY A 94 13.53 -24.79 0.42
N GLU A 95 14.33 -25.33 1.33
CA GLU A 95 14.12 -26.67 1.90
C GLU A 95 12.92 -26.72 2.87
N GLN A 96 12.71 -25.65 3.67
CA GLN A 96 11.66 -25.61 4.70
C GLN A 96 10.37 -24.92 4.23
N LYS A 97 9.82 -25.32 3.08
CA LYS A 97 8.69 -24.64 2.41
C LYS A 97 7.48 -24.41 3.31
N TRP A 98 7.11 -25.41 4.13
CA TRP A 98 5.96 -25.30 5.02
C TRP A 98 6.14 -24.23 6.11
N ARG A 99 7.34 -24.18 6.70
CA ARG A 99 7.68 -23.16 7.70
C ARG A 99 7.66 -21.76 7.08
N VAL A 100 8.17 -21.64 5.85
CA VAL A 100 8.16 -20.38 5.09
C VAL A 100 6.74 -19.94 4.77
N ALA A 101 5.87 -20.88 4.34
CA ALA A 101 4.46 -20.60 4.09
C ALA A 101 3.78 -20.04 5.34
N LEU A 102 3.99 -20.67 6.49
CA LEU A 102 3.43 -20.21 7.76
C LEU A 102 3.97 -18.84 8.19
N MET A 103 5.25 -18.56 7.98
CA MET A 103 5.82 -17.22 8.22
C MET A 103 5.21 -16.15 7.31
N ILE A 104 4.99 -16.48 6.03
CA ILE A 104 4.34 -15.59 5.06
C ILE A 104 2.90 -15.31 5.48
N LEU A 105 2.13 -16.35 5.78
CA LEU A 105 0.75 -16.22 6.25
C LEU A 105 0.69 -15.38 7.52
N LEU A 106 1.53 -15.65 8.52
CA LEU A 106 1.57 -14.89 9.76
C LEU A 106 1.90 -13.41 9.51
N ARG A 107 2.85 -13.11 8.61
CA ARG A 107 3.16 -11.72 8.24
C ARG A 107 2.02 -11.02 7.52
N ILE A 108 1.27 -11.71 6.67
CA ILE A 108 0.11 -11.15 5.96
C ILE A 108 -1.08 -10.97 6.90
N PHE A 109 -1.36 -11.92 7.79
CA PHE A 109 -2.51 -11.84 8.68
C PHE A 109 -2.28 -10.96 9.90
N VAL A 110 -1.04 -10.80 10.33
CA VAL A 110 -0.67 -10.14 11.59
C VAL A 110 0.20 -8.90 11.31
N TRP A 111 0.13 -8.35 10.09
CA TRP A 111 0.86 -7.15 9.68
C TRP A 111 0.70 -5.94 10.63
N PRO A 112 -0.46 -5.68 11.28
CA PRO A 112 -0.57 -4.53 12.18
C PRO A 112 0.37 -4.64 13.38
N ILE A 113 0.62 -5.85 13.89
CA ILE A 113 1.55 -6.04 15.02
C ILE A 113 2.98 -5.70 14.60
N PHE A 114 3.39 -6.11 13.40
CA PHE A 114 4.71 -5.79 12.86
C PHE A 114 4.89 -4.29 12.57
N ILE A 115 3.80 -3.55 12.31
CA ILE A 115 3.86 -2.07 12.26
C ILE A 115 4.16 -1.49 13.62
N LEU A 116 3.58 -2.01 14.70
CA LEU A 116 3.91 -1.54 16.04
C LEU A 116 5.40 -1.75 16.35
N GLU A 117 5.99 -2.86 15.91
CA GLU A 117 7.45 -3.07 16.00
C GLU A 117 8.23 -2.03 15.21
N LEU A 118 7.78 -1.70 13.99
CA LEU A 118 8.39 -0.66 13.17
C LEU A 118 8.33 0.71 13.85
N ILE A 119 7.17 1.11 14.38
CA ILE A 119 6.98 2.36 15.12
C ILE A 119 7.91 2.38 16.34
N ARG A 120 7.94 1.28 17.10
CA ARG A 120 8.81 1.13 18.27
C ARG A 120 10.28 1.31 17.88
N HIS A 121 10.73 0.72 16.77
CA HIS A 121 12.08 0.85 16.23
C HIS A 121 12.45 2.32 15.93
N TYR A 122 11.52 3.10 15.38
CA TYR A 122 11.73 4.53 15.14
C TYR A 122 11.73 5.35 16.44
N MET A 123 10.84 5.05 17.39
CA MET A 123 10.77 5.72 18.69
C MET A 123 12.03 5.51 19.54
N HIS A 124 12.68 4.35 19.46
CA HIS A 124 13.90 4.04 20.22
C HIS A 124 15.18 4.61 19.58
N GLY A 125 15.08 5.48 18.56
CA GLY A 125 16.23 6.19 18.00
C GLY A 125 17.12 5.37 17.05
N HIS A 126 16.71 4.17 16.65
CA HIS A 126 17.49 3.30 15.74
C HIS A 126 17.49 3.76 14.28
N HIS A 127 16.80 4.86 13.95
CA HIS A 127 16.73 5.44 12.60
C HIS A 127 18.08 5.94 12.05
N LYS A 128 19.09 6.17 12.90
CA LYS A 128 20.43 6.60 12.47
C LYS A 128 21.26 5.47 11.83
N ARG A 129 20.88 4.19 12.01
CA ARG A 129 21.58 3.05 11.40
C ARG A 129 21.12 2.88 9.94
N LYS A 130 21.89 3.46 9.00
CA LYS A 130 21.60 3.38 7.55
C LYS A 130 21.51 1.94 7.01
N HIS A 131 22.16 0.98 7.66
CA HIS A 131 22.15 -0.45 7.28
C HIS A 131 21.22 -1.29 8.17
N ASN A 132 20.02 -0.79 8.46
CA ASN A 132 18.99 -1.57 9.14
C ASN A 132 17.79 -1.79 8.20
N VAL A 133 17.36 -3.05 8.10
CA VAL A 133 16.20 -3.47 7.30
C VAL A 133 14.95 -2.68 7.68
N TYR A 134 14.66 -2.50 8.97
CA TYR A 134 13.48 -1.78 9.45
C TYR A 134 13.52 -0.29 9.05
N THR A 135 14.71 0.33 9.05
CA THR A 135 14.87 1.73 8.66
C THR A 135 14.67 1.94 7.16
N LEU A 136 15.11 1.00 6.32
CA LEU A 136 14.87 1.06 4.88
C LEU A 136 13.42 0.71 4.55
N TRP A 137 12.84 -0.24 5.28
CA TRP A 137 11.48 -0.67 5.11
C TRP A 137 10.46 0.41 5.45
N GLY A 138 10.61 1.11 6.57
CA GLY A 138 9.77 2.26 6.89
C GLY A 138 9.90 3.39 5.87
N LYS A 139 11.09 3.59 5.28
CA LYS A 139 11.25 4.54 4.16
C LYS A 139 10.46 4.09 2.93
N TYR A 140 10.47 2.82 2.57
CA TYR A 140 9.70 2.35 1.41
C TYR A 140 8.21 2.43 1.62
N LEU A 141 7.70 2.09 2.82
CA LEU A 141 6.29 2.28 3.15
C LEU A 141 5.90 3.75 3.00
N PHE A 142 6.68 4.65 3.61
CA PHE A 142 6.46 6.09 3.50
C PHE A 142 6.51 6.60 2.05
N TRP A 143 7.45 6.12 1.24
CA TRP A 143 7.54 6.47 -0.18
C TRP A 143 6.34 5.95 -0.98
N VAL A 144 5.86 4.74 -0.71
CA VAL A 144 4.65 4.19 -1.35
C VAL A 144 3.45 5.07 -1.01
N ASP A 145 3.30 5.46 0.26
CA ASP A 145 2.21 6.32 0.71
C ASP A 145 2.27 7.71 0.04
N ILE A 146 3.44 8.36 0.06
CA ILE A 146 3.64 9.68 -0.58
C ILE A 146 3.41 9.61 -2.09
N THR A 147 3.96 8.60 -2.75
CA THR A 147 3.86 8.48 -4.22
C THR A 147 2.41 8.28 -4.62
N THR A 148 1.64 7.52 -3.84
CA THR A 148 0.20 7.36 -4.05
C THR A 148 -0.52 8.71 -3.95
N LEU A 149 -0.25 9.50 -2.90
CA LEU A 149 -0.82 10.84 -2.74
C LEU A 149 -0.41 11.81 -3.86
N LEU A 150 0.84 11.72 -4.33
CA LEU A 150 1.37 12.60 -5.37
C LEU A 150 0.79 12.26 -6.76
N ILE A 151 0.62 10.98 -7.09
CA ILE A 151 -0.05 10.53 -8.32
C ILE A 151 -1.51 11.02 -8.34
N ILE A 152 -2.20 10.88 -7.21
CA ILE A 152 -3.55 11.43 -7.00
C ILE A 152 -3.56 12.94 -7.32
N PHE A 153 -2.61 13.69 -6.78
CA PHE A 153 -2.54 15.14 -6.98
C PHE A 153 -2.17 15.56 -8.41
N LEU A 154 -1.19 14.91 -9.05
CA LEU A 154 -0.78 15.24 -10.43
C LEU A 154 -1.86 14.92 -11.47
N ASN A 155 -2.56 13.80 -11.29
CA ASN A 155 -3.64 13.41 -12.18
C ASN A 155 -4.82 14.42 -12.09
N TRP A 156 -5.07 14.98 -10.90
CA TRP A 156 -6.02 16.10 -10.74
C TRP A 156 -5.63 17.34 -11.54
N ILE A 157 -4.35 17.75 -11.50
CA ILE A 157 -3.84 18.89 -12.27
C ILE A 157 -4.02 18.63 -13.78
N TRP A 158 -3.68 17.44 -14.25
CA TRP A 158 -3.81 17.08 -15.67
C TRP A 158 -5.26 17.18 -16.17
N ILE A 159 -6.23 16.62 -15.43
CA ILE A 159 -7.65 16.70 -15.77
C ILE A 159 -8.13 18.15 -15.81
N ARG A 160 -7.71 18.99 -14.85
CA ARG A 160 -8.05 20.43 -14.81
C ARG A 160 -7.52 21.18 -16.03
N ILE A 161 -6.30 20.87 -16.45
CA ILE A 161 -5.67 21.51 -17.61
C ILE A 161 -6.40 21.11 -18.90
N MET A 162 -6.68 19.82 -19.11
CA MET A 162 -7.39 19.36 -20.32
C MET A 162 -8.78 19.98 -20.46
N LEU A 163 -9.54 20.09 -19.36
CA LEU A 163 -10.86 20.72 -19.35
C LEU A 163 -10.84 22.24 -19.57
N SER A 164 -9.67 22.90 -19.42
CA SER A 164 -9.54 24.34 -19.68
C SER A 164 -9.22 24.69 -21.13
N PHE A 165 -8.94 23.67 -21.95
CA PHE A 165 -8.68 23.79 -23.39
C PHE A 165 -9.85 23.30 -24.27
N GLU A 166 -10.93 22.84 -23.65
CA GLU A 166 -12.25 22.62 -24.28
C GLU A 166 -13.16 23.84 -24.05
#